data_AF-A0A950TIX7-F1
#
_entry.id   AF-A0A950TIX7-F1
#
_cell.length_a   1.000
_cell.length_b   1.000
_cell.length_c   1.000
_cell.angle_alpha   90.00
_cell.angle_beta   90.00
_cell.angle_gamma   90.00
#
_symmetry.space_group_name_H-M   'P 1'
#
loop_
_entity.id
_entity.type
_entity.pdbx_description
1 polymer ?
#
loop_
_entity_poly.entity_id
_entity_poly.type
_entity_poly.pdbx_seq_one_letter_code
_entity_poly.pdbx_strand_id
1 'polypeptide(L)'
;MKHTEYATNRFAGFGVDTMFVLFFLAVEIGRAIQLFSIDGILMSTTLAMVLVLPYFLPSRVERPSITAWLALRGTIAVLALVLGVAYGRSLATDVPIGYRTLPMTFLVLSSMVSCYVQFYGLMRLRPAK
;
A
#
# COMPACT_ATOMS: atom_id res chain seq x y z
N MET A 1 -29.63 -19.43 -3.50
CA MET A 1 -28.17 -19.57 -3.69
C MET A 1 -27.59 -18.40 -4.51
N LYS A 2 -27.89 -17.14 -4.15
CA LYS A 2 -27.42 -15.91 -4.83
C LYS A 2 -27.05 -14.76 -3.87
N HIS A 3 -27.12 -15.01 -2.55
CA HIS A 3 -26.87 -13.98 -1.53
C HIS A 3 -25.44 -13.98 -0.98
N THR A 4 -24.62 -14.97 -1.33
CA THR A 4 -23.24 -15.14 -0.86
C THR A 4 -22.19 -14.44 -1.73
N GLU A 5 -22.53 -14.01 -2.94
CA GLU A 5 -21.58 -13.38 -3.89
C GLU A 5 -21.37 -11.87 -3.65
N TYR A 6 -22.31 -11.19 -2.99
CA TYR A 6 -22.24 -9.74 -2.79
C TYR A 6 -21.31 -9.32 -1.62
N ALA A 7 -20.93 -10.25 -0.75
CA ALA A 7 -20.09 -9.94 0.42
C ALA A 7 -18.60 -9.89 0.09
N THR A 8 -18.12 -10.70 -0.85
CA THR A 8 -16.70 -10.78 -1.25
C THR A 8 -16.18 -9.46 -1.84
N ASN A 9 -17.05 -8.67 -2.47
CA ASN A 9 -16.66 -7.41 -3.12
C ASN A 9 -16.36 -6.25 -2.15
N ARG A 10 -16.76 -6.32 -0.86
CA ARG A 10 -16.57 -5.21 0.09
C ARG A 10 -15.29 -5.28 0.92
N PHE A 11 -14.69 -6.46 1.06
CA PHE A 11 -13.36 -6.65 1.66
C PHE A 11 -12.24 -6.27 0.70
N ALA A 12 -12.49 -6.49 -0.59
CA ALA A 12 -11.58 -6.09 -1.65
C ALA A 12 -11.34 -4.58 -1.57
N GLY A 13 -12.36 -3.72 -1.52
CA GLY A 13 -12.20 -2.25 -1.54
C GLY A 13 -11.10 -1.72 -0.62
N PHE A 14 -11.37 -1.62 0.69
CA PHE A 14 -10.42 -1.01 1.65
C PHE A 14 -9.07 -1.73 1.77
N GLY A 15 -9.07 -3.06 1.63
CA GLY A 15 -7.86 -3.87 1.68
C GLY A 15 -6.97 -3.65 0.45
N VAL A 16 -7.57 -3.64 -0.74
CA VAL A 16 -6.91 -3.41 -2.03
C VAL A 16 -6.51 -1.95 -2.19
N ASP A 17 -7.30 -0.99 -1.70
CA ASP A 17 -7.01 0.44 -1.75
C ASP A 17 -5.65 0.77 -1.11
N THR A 18 -5.32 0.12 0.00
CA THR A 18 -4.05 0.30 0.70
C THR A 18 -2.92 -0.61 0.18
N MET A 19 -3.24 -1.66 -0.58
CA MET A 19 -2.21 -2.52 -1.20
C MET A 19 -1.44 -1.79 -2.30
N PHE A 20 -2.09 -0.92 -3.08
CA PHE A 20 -1.39 -0.10 -4.08
C PHE A 20 -0.39 0.86 -3.43
N VAL A 21 -0.80 1.52 -2.33
CA VAL A 21 0.08 2.39 -1.56
C VAL A 21 1.25 1.60 -0.98
N LEU A 22 0.97 0.44 -0.37
CA LEU A 22 2.01 -0.46 0.16
C LEU A 22 3.01 -0.88 -0.93
N PHE A 23 2.50 -1.23 -2.11
CA PHE A 23 3.31 -1.64 -3.26
C PHE A 23 4.23 -0.50 -3.72
N PHE A 24 3.68 0.66 -4.06
CA PHE A 24 4.49 1.77 -4.56
C PHE A 24 5.47 2.31 -3.50
N LEU A 25 5.07 2.30 -2.22
CA LEU A 25 5.94 2.67 -1.11
C LEU A 25 7.12 1.70 -0.96
N ALA A 26 6.87 0.39 -1.07
CA ALA A 26 7.94 -0.60 -1.03
C ALA A 26 8.87 -0.51 -2.26
N VAL A 27 8.32 -0.26 -3.46
CA VAL A 27 9.13 0.02 -4.67
C VAL A 27 10.02 1.24 -4.46
N GLU A 28 9.48 2.32 -3.92
CA GLU A 28 10.23 3.56 -3.70
C GLU A 28 11.34 3.36 -2.65
N ILE A 29 11.06 2.64 -1.56
CA ILE A 29 12.08 2.26 -0.57
C ILE A 29 13.18 1.40 -1.21
N GLY A 30 12.81 0.44 -2.05
CA GLY A 30 13.76 -0.41 -2.78
C GLY A 30 14.63 0.38 -3.76
N ARG A 31 14.06 1.38 -4.43
CA ARG A 31 14.80 2.28 -5.32
C ARG A 31 15.73 3.22 -4.54
N ALA A 32 15.26 3.73 -3.42
CA ALA A 32 15.94 4.69 -2.57
C ALA A 32 16.69 4.01 -1.41
N ILE A 33 17.31 2.84 -1.65
CA ILE A 33 18.13 2.13 -0.64
C ILE A 33 19.33 3.00 -0.24
N GLN A 34 19.05 3.88 0.71
CA GLN A 34 19.94 4.58 1.61
C GLN A 34 19.30 4.41 2.98
N LEU A 35 19.20 3.15 3.43
CA LEU A 35 18.45 2.73 4.62
C LEU A 35 18.92 3.42 5.92
N PHE A 36 20.10 4.04 5.90
CA PHE A 36 20.68 4.78 7.03
C PHE A 36 20.48 6.31 6.95
N SER A 37 19.74 6.81 5.95
CA SER A 37 19.29 8.20 5.93
C SER A 37 18.05 8.39 6.81
N ILE A 38 17.87 9.59 7.36
CA ILE A 38 16.65 9.98 8.09
C ILE A 38 15.41 9.71 7.23
N ASP A 39 15.48 10.00 5.93
CA ASP A 39 14.40 9.74 4.97
C ASP A 39 14.07 8.24 4.86
N GLY A 40 15.09 7.37 4.90
CA GLY A 40 14.90 5.92 4.87
C GLY A 40 14.22 5.39 6.12
N ILE A 41 14.54 5.95 7.30
CA ILE A 41 13.88 5.61 8.57
C ILE A 41 12.40 6.05 8.54
N LEU A 42 12.11 7.25 8.05
CA LEU A 42 10.73 7.74 7.92
C LEU A 42 9.91 6.90 6.94
N MET A 43 10.47 6.56 5.77
CA MET A 43 9.78 5.72 4.78
C MET A 43 9.54 4.30 5.29
N SER A 44 10.51 3.68 5.94
CA SER A 44 10.36 2.33 6.52
C SER A 44 9.34 2.29 7.66
N THR A 45 9.31 3.33 8.50
CA THR A 45 8.28 3.49 9.53
C THR A 45 6.89 3.64 8.89
N THR A 46 6.78 4.42 7.81
CA THR A 46 5.53 4.59 7.06
C THR A 46 5.08 3.26 6.44
N LEU A 47 6.02 2.46 5.90
CA LEU A 47 5.71 1.13 5.37
C LEU A 47 5.15 0.21 6.46
N ALA A 48 5.77 0.19 7.64
CA ALA A 48 5.29 -0.59 8.78
C ALA A 48 3.88 -0.13 9.21
N MET A 49 3.63 1.19 9.24
CA MET A 49 2.29 1.72 9.49
C MET A 49 1.28 1.26 8.43
N VAL A 50 1.55 1.43 7.14
CA VAL A 50 0.60 1.04 6.07
C VAL A 50 0.36 -0.47 6.04
N LEU A 51 1.33 -1.27 6.49
CA LEU A 51 1.20 -2.73 6.60
C LEU A 51 0.26 -3.14 7.75
N VAL A 52 0.37 -2.48 8.90
CA VAL A 52 -0.31 -2.86 10.15
C VAL A 52 -1.62 -2.11 10.38
N LEU A 53 -1.66 -0.80 10.09
CA LEU A 53 -2.78 0.11 10.41
C LEU A 53 -4.13 -0.36 9.82
N PRO A 54 -4.21 -0.84 8.56
CA PRO A 54 -5.47 -1.31 7.99
C PRO A 54 -6.09 -2.50 8.69
N TYR A 55 -5.30 -3.28 9.43
CA TYR A 55 -5.80 -4.40 10.25
C TYR A 55 -6.63 -3.92 11.44
N PHE A 56 -6.29 -2.76 12.00
CA PHE A 56 -6.97 -2.19 13.16
C PHE A 56 -8.25 -1.42 12.82
N LEU A 57 -8.53 -1.18 11.53
CA LEU A 57 -9.78 -0.54 11.14
C LEU A 57 -10.98 -1.47 11.45
N PRO A 58 -12.06 -0.94 12.05
CA PRO A 58 -13.24 -1.73 12.41
C PRO A 58 -13.96 -2.25 11.16
N SER A 59 -13.60 -3.46 10.74
CA SER A 59 -14.32 -4.26 9.76
C SER A 59 -15.57 -4.88 10.42
N ARG A 60 -16.74 -4.71 9.79
CA ARG A 60 -18.03 -5.23 10.27
C ARG A 60 -18.19 -6.76 10.11
N VAL A 61 -17.20 -7.47 9.59
CA VAL A 61 -17.26 -8.91 9.33
C VAL A 61 -15.97 -9.60 9.79
N GLU A 62 -16.12 -10.88 10.14
CA GLU A 62 -15.11 -11.84 10.59
C GLU A 62 -13.67 -11.45 10.26
N ARG A 63 -12.86 -11.22 11.30
CA ARG A 63 -11.47 -10.79 11.15
C ARG A 63 -10.67 -11.94 10.55
N PRO A 64 -10.03 -11.78 9.37
CA PRO A 64 -9.07 -12.77 8.91
C PRO A 64 -7.96 -12.93 9.94
N SER A 65 -7.36 -14.12 10.01
CA SER A 65 -6.23 -14.36 10.91
C SER A 65 -5.11 -13.35 10.62
N ILE A 66 -4.57 -12.75 11.69
CA ILE A 66 -3.55 -11.69 11.57
C ILE A 66 -2.35 -12.15 10.75
N THR A 67 -2.02 -13.44 10.86
CA THR A 67 -0.92 -14.09 10.13
C THR A 67 -1.20 -14.20 8.64
N ALA A 68 -2.40 -14.60 8.22
CA ALA A 68 -2.74 -14.66 6.80
C ALA A 68 -2.79 -13.26 6.17
N TRP A 69 -3.28 -12.27 6.92
CA TRP A 69 -3.29 -10.87 6.50
C TRP A 69 -1.88 -10.29 6.30
N LEU A 70 -1.02 -10.49 7.29
CA LEU A 70 0.38 -10.07 7.24
C LEU A 70 1.16 -10.84 6.17
N ALA A 71 0.89 -12.13 5.97
CA ALA A 71 1.57 -12.94 4.96
C ALA A 71 1.29 -12.41 3.55
N LEU A 72 0.03 -12.10 3.22
CA LEU A 72 -0.32 -11.57 1.90
C LEU A 72 0.28 -10.17 1.67
N ARG A 73 0.18 -9.26 2.64
CA ARG A 73 0.73 -7.91 2.49
C ARG A 73 2.25 -7.90 2.53
N GLY A 74 2.85 -8.71 3.40
CA GLY A 74 4.29 -8.87 3.52
C GLY A 74 4.91 -9.42 2.23
N THR A 75 4.30 -10.43 1.62
CA THR A 75 4.78 -10.97 0.33
C THR A 75 4.73 -9.92 -0.78
N ILE A 76 3.63 -9.15 -0.88
CA ILE A 76 3.53 -8.04 -1.84
C ILE A 76 4.60 -6.97 -1.56
N ALA A 77 4.80 -6.58 -0.30
CA ALA A 77 5.79 -5.58 0.07
C ALA A 77 7.22 -6.04 -0.26
N VAL A 78 7.55 -7.30 0.02
CA VAL A 78 8.88 -7.86 -0.31
C VAL A 78 9.09 -7.91 -1.83
N LEU A 79 8.11 -8.39 -2.59
CA LEU A 79 8.19 -8.40 -4.06
C LEU A 79 8.36 -7.00 -4.64
N ALA A 80 7.59 -6.04 -4.14
CA ALA A 80 7.68 -4.63 -4.53
C ALA A 80 9.04 -4.02 -4.18
N LEU A 81 9.60 -4.35 -3.00
CA LEU A 81 10.92 -3.88 -2.59
C LEU A 81 12.00 -4.40 -3.55
N VAL A 82 11.99 -5.70 -3.86
CA VAL A 82 12.92 -6.31 -4.83
C VAL A 82 12.79 -5.65 -6.20
N LEU A 83 11.56 -5.39 -6.65
CA LEU A 83 11.30 -4.67 -7.90
C LEU A 83 11.87 -3.25 -7.87
N GLY A 84 11.73 -2.56 -6.74
CA GLY A 84 12.33 -1.24 -6.51
C GLY A 84 13.85 -1.25 -6.59
N VAL A 85 14.51 -2.26 -6.01
CA VAL A 85 15.96 -2.42 -6.11
C VAL A 85 16.37 -2.64 -7.57
N ALA A 86 15.70 -3.55 -8.27
CA ALA A 86 15.97 -3.83 -9.68
C ALA A 86 15.78 -2.56 -10.53
N TYR A 87 14.72 -1.79 -10.27
CA TYR A 87 14.42 -0.52 -10.93
C TYR A 87 15.50 0.55 -10.67
N GLY A 88 15.95 0.68 -9.42
CA GLY A 88 17.04 1.58 -9.04
C GLY A 88 18.37 1.22 -9.73
N ARG A 89 18.62 -0.06 -9.95
CA ARG A 89 19.82 -0.56 -10.66
C ARG A 89 19.73 -0.35 -12.17
N SER A 90 18.55 -0.56 -12.79
CA SER A 90 18.36 -0.40 -14.23
C SER A 90 18.38 1.07 -14.71
N LEU A 91 18.08 2.02 -13.82
CA LEU A 91 18.10 3.45 -14.12
C LEU A 91 19.50 4.09 -14.07
N ALA A 92 20.55 3.33 -13.74
CA ALA A 92 21.93 3.82 -13.74
C ALA A 92 22.49 4.04 -15.16
N THR A 93 21.84 3.50 -16.19
CA THR A 93 22.17 3.67 -17.61
C THR A 93 21.34 4.77 -18.25
N ASP A 94 21.85 6.01 -18.24
CA ASP A 94 21.42 7.15 -19.08
C ASP A 94 19.90 7.32 -19.35
N VAL A 95 19.05 7.13 -18.33
CA VAL A 95 17.60 7.33 -18.49
C VAL A 95 17.22 8.79 -18.16
N PRO A 96 16.37 9.44 -18.98
CA PRO A 96 15.88 10.79 -18.73
C PRO A 96 15.24 10.96 -17.33
N ILE A 97 15.44 12.12 -16.72
CA ILE A 97 15.05 12.46 -15.34
C ILE A 97 13.58 12.13 -15.04
N GLY A 98 12.68 12.24 -16.02
CA GLY A 98 11.25 11.94 -15.85
C GLY A 98 10.92 10.50 -15.48
N TYR A 99 11.68 9.52 -15.95
CA TYR A 99 11.46 8.10 -15.60
C TYR A 99 11.98 7.78 -14.19
N ARG A 100 12.99 8.53 -13.72
CA ARG A 100 13.62 8.32 -12.42
C ARG A 100 12.69 8.64 -11.24
N THR A 101 11.72 9.54 -11.45
CA THR A 101 10.73 10.00 -10.44
C THR A 101 9.38 9.31 -10.53
N LEU A 102 9.16 8.40 -11.49
CA LEU A 102 7.90 7.67 -11.65
C LEU A 102 7.39 6.96 -10.39
N PRO A 103 8.21 6.18 -9.65
CA PRO A 103 7.71 5.50 -8.45
C PRO A 103 7.20 6.48 -7.39
N MET A 104 7.87 7.62 -7.19
CA MET A 104 7.38 8.70 -6.32
C MET A 104 6.05 9.29 -6.80
N THR A 105 5.91 9.59 -8.09
CA THR A 105 4.66 10.19 -8.60
C THR A 105 3.48 9.23 -8.51
N PHE A 106 3.68 7.95 -8.83
CA PHE A 106 2.65 6.92 -8.65
C PHE A 106 2.32 6.68 -7.19
N LEU A 107 3.31 6.72 -6.29
CA LEU A 107 3.09 6.63 -4.85
C LEU A 107 2.19 7.77 -4.38
N VAL A 108 2.52 9.02 -4.74
CA VAL A 108 1.71 10.20 -4.38
C VAL A 108 0.29 10.08 -4.92
N LEU A 109 0.11 9.73 -6.19
CA LEU A 109 -1.22 9.56 -6.79
C LEU A 109 -2.00 8.43 -6.11
N SER A 110 -1.38 7.27 -5.87
CA SER A 110 -2.05 6.16 -5.19
C SER A 110 -2.42 6.51 -3.75
N SER A 111 -1.59 7.30 -3.06
CA SER A 111 -1.85 7.76 -1.70
C SER A 111 -3.02 8.74 -1.66
N MET A 112 -3.12 9.65 -2.64
CA MET A 112 -4.26 10.56 -2.78
C MET A 112 -5.55 9.79 -3.03
N VAL A 113 -5.53 8.83 -3.95
CA VAL A 113 -6.70 7.99 -4.25
C VAL A 113 -7.09 7.15 -3.03
N SER A 114 -6.13 6.52 -2.36
CA SER A 114 -6.38 5.75 -1.14
C SER A 114 -6.97 6.63 -0.04
N CYS A 115 -6.42 7.83 0.19
CA CYS A 115 -6.98 8.79 1.15
C CYS A 115 -8.42 9.18 0.77
N TYR A 116 -8.70 9.39 -0.52
CA TYR A 116 -10.04 9.72 -0.98
C TYR A 116 -11.03 8.58 -0.71
N VAL A 117 -10.66 7.33 -0.99
CA VAL A 117 -11.53 6.17 -0.74
C VAL A 117 -11.71 5.92 0.75
N GLN A 118 -10.66 6.07 1.56
CA GLN A 118 -10.75 5.97 3.02
C GLN A 118 -11.68 7.04 3.61
N PHE A 119 -11.56 8.29 3.14
CA PHE A 119 -12.42 9.39 3.55
C PHE A 119 -13.88 9.15 3.13
N TYR A 120 -14.11 8.66 1.91
CA TYR A 120 -15.44 8.31 1.43
C TYR A 120 -16.07 7.17 2.23
N GLY A 121 -15.29 6.14 2.57
CA GLY A 121 -15.77 5.05 3.42
C GLY A 121 -16.05 5.49 4.86
N LEU A 122 -15.26 6.39 5.45
CA LEU A 122 -15.55 6.99 6.75
C LEU A 122 -16.84 7.82 6.74
N MET A 123 -17.06 8.64 5.71
CA MET A 123 -18.30 9.41 5.57
C MET A 123 -19.51 8.51 5.35
N ARG A 124 -19.37 7.43 4.55
CA ARG A 124 -20.46 6.47 4.31
C ARG A 124 -20.76 5.57 5.52
N LEU A 125 -19.85 5.48 6.50
CA LEU A 125 -20.11 4.85 7.79
C LEU A 125 -20.86 5.79 8.76
N ARG A 126 -21.03 7.08 8.43
CA ARG A 126 -21.96 8.01 9.08
C ARG A 126 -23.26 8.16 8.27
N PRO A 127 -24.15 7.15 8.32
CA PRO A 127 -25.56 7.51 8.53
C PRO A 127 -26.15 6.62 9.62
N ALA A 128 -25.99 7.04 10.88
CA ALA A 128 -26.84 6.66 12.02
C ALA A 128 -26.32 7.36 13.28
N LYS A 129 -26.60 8.66 13.40
CA LYS A 129 -27.61 9.16 14.34
C LYS A 129 -28.00 10.56 13.94
#